data_AF-A0AA35RIN2-F1
#
_entry.id   AF-A0AA35RIN2-F1
#
_cell.length_a   1.000
_cell.length_b   1.000
_cell.length_c   1.000
_cell.angle_alpha   90.00
_cell.angle_beta   90.00
_cell.angle_gamma   90.00
#
_symmetry.space_group_name_H-M   'P 1'
#
loop_
_entity.id
_entity.type
_entity.pdbx_description
1 polymer ?
#
loop_
_entity_poly.entity_id
_entity_poly.type
_entity_poly.pdbx_seq_one_letter_code
_entity_poly.pdbx_strand_id
1 'polypeptide(L)'
;VVERLCEDTELREDFRLLGGVPLLLSLLGRDSGRSEDKILALKSVVASAVTQLAVNDTNSAHFTQENGVYLLSKLVLPNREGDSSLVETLQRNSWRALRLISYTKCSASPLLSL
;
A
#
# COMPACT_ATOMS: atom_id res chain seq x y z
N VAL A 1 -5.65 -15.07 -3.69
CA VAL A 1 -4.18 -15.15 -3.93
C VAL A 1 -3.42 -14.14 -3.07
N VAL A 2 -3.77 -12.85 -3.10
CA VAL A 2 -3.05 -11.82 -2.31
C VAL A 2 -3.27 -11.94 -0.79
N GLU A 3 -4.46 -12.37 -0.33
CA GLU A 3 -4.72 -12.68 1.09
C GLU A 3 -3.89 -13.85 1.63
N ARG A 4 -3.70 -14.91 0.82
CA ARG A 4 -2.88 -16.09 1.20
C ARG A 4 -1.41 -15.72 1.43
N LEU A 5 -0.88 -14.79 0.62
CA LEU A 5 0.45 -14.21 0.78
C LEU A 5 0.61 -13.43 2.10
N CYS A 6 -0.50 -12.98 2.69
CA CYS A 6 -0.51 -12.22 3.92
C CYS A 6 -0.76 -13.09 5.15
N GLU A 7 -1.21 -14.34 5.01
CA GLU A 7 -1.42 -15.27 6.13
C GLU A 7 -0.12 -15.97 6.56
N ASP A 8 0.83 -16.15 5.63
CA ASP A 8 2.06 -16.90 5.86
C ASP A 8 3.25 -15.96 6.15
N THR A 9 3.85 -16.11 7.34
CA THR A 9 4.94 -15.25 7.82
C THR A 9 6.21 -15.40 6.99
N GLU A 10 6.53 -16.61 6.50
CA GLU A 10 7.74 -16.84 5.71
C GLU A 10 7.62 -16.19 4.32
N LEU A 11 6.46 -16.33 3.69
CA LEU A 11 6.18 -15.71 2.40
C LEU A 11 6.15 -14.18 2.47
N ARG A 12 5.81 -13.58 3.62
CA ARG A 12 5.88 -12.12 3.83
C ARG A 12 7.31 -11.58 3.82
N GLU A 13 8.29 -12.39 4.22
CA GLU A 13 9.70 -12.01 4.25
C GLU A 13 10.34 -12.19 2.86
N ASP A 14 10.00 -13.26 2.16
CA ASP A 14 10.45 -13.47 0.78
C ASP A 14 9.81 -12.47 -0.19
N PHE A 15 8.60 -12.00 0.11
CA PHE A 15 7.87 -11.05 -0.73
C PHE A 15 8.68 -9.78 -1.05
N ARG A 16 9.41 -9.22 -0.08
CA ARG A 16 10.27 -8.05 -0.34
C ARG A 16 11.50 -8.42 -1.15
N LEU A 17 12.10 -9.59 -0.90
CA LEU A 17 13.32 -10.06 -1.56
C LEU A 17 13.08 -10.39 -3.04
N LEU A 18 11.86 -10.82 -3.38
CA LEU A 18 11.43 -11.15 -4.74
C LEU A 18 10.91 -9.94 -5.51
N GLY A 19 11.06 -8.71 -5.00
CA GLY A 19 10.61 -7.49 -5.68
C GLY A 19 9.09 -7.29 -5.66
N GLY A 20 8.38 -7.90 -4.72
CA GLY A 20 6.93 -7.78 -4.59
C GLY A 20 6.46 -6.36 -4.24
N VAL A 21 7.25 -5.61 -3.48
CA VAL A 21 6.93 -4.22 -3.10
C VAL A 21 6.83 -3.30 -4.33
N PRO A 22 7.86 -3.19 -5.19
CA PRO A 22 7.76 -2.46 -6.46
C PRO A 22 6.58 -2.90 -7.33
N LEU A 23 6.26 -4.20 -7.37
CA LEU A 23 5.14 -4.72 -8.15
C LEU A 23 3.78 -4.19 -7.65
N LEU A 24 3.53 -4.24 -6.33
CA LEU A 24 2.28 -3.71 -5.77
C LEU A 24 2.16 -2.20 -5.97
N LEU A 25 3.26 -1.46 -5.81
CA LEU A 25 3.27 -0.02 -6.02
C LEU A 25 3.05 0.34 -7.49
N SER A 26 3.62 -0.43 -8.43
CA SER A 26 3.33 -0.29 -9.85
C SER A 26 1.86 -0.52 -10.18
N LEU A 27 1.20 -1.46 -9.49
CA LEU A 27 -0.24 -1.70 -9.66
C LEU A 27 -1.09 -0.56 -9.10
N LEU A 28 -0.69 0.04 -7.97
CA LEU A 28 -1.35 1.23 -7.41
C LEU A 28 -1.15 2.47 -8.30
N GLY A 29 0.05 2.61 -8.85
CA GLY A 29 0.49 3.74 -9.66
C GLY A 29 -0.03 3.74 -11.10
N ARG A 30 -0.70 2.68 -11.58
CA ARG A 30 -1.35 2.68 -12.90
C ARG A 30 -2.36 3.83 -12.97
N ASP A 31 -2.01 4.90 -13.69
CA ASP A 31 -2.98 5.91 -14.11
C ASP A 31 -3.81 5.29 -15.23
N SER A 32 -5.02 4.84 -14.88
CA SER A 32 -6.04 4.62 -15.89
C SER A 32 -6.61 5.98 -16.22
N GLY A 33 -6.20 6.56 -17.35
CA GLY A 33 -7.00 7.60 -17.95
C GLY A 33 -8.38 7.01 -18.21
N ARG A 34 -9.40 7.53 -17.50
CA ARG A 34 -10.80 7.08 -17.49
C ARG A 34 -11.04 5.88 -16.57
N SER A 35 -11.96 6.08 -15.61
CA SER A 35 -12.30 5.15 -14.55
C SER A 35 -12.83 3.81 -15.08
N GLU A 36 -11.98 2.79 -15.03
CA GLU A 36 -12.41 1.39 -15.14
C GLU A 36 -12.59 0.84 -13.73
N ASP A 37 -13.83 0.48 -13.36
CA ASP A 37 -14.13 -0.09 -12.03
C ASP A 37 -13.27 -1.33 -11.71
N LYS A 38 -12.83 -2.06 -12.74
CA LYS A 38 -11.86 -3.17 -12.61
C LYS A 38 -10.51 -2.71 -12.04
N ILE A 39 -10.04 -1.54 -12.46
CA ILE A 39 -8.78 -0.96 -11.98
C ILE A 39 -8.96 -0.43 -10.57
N LEU A 40 -10.11 0.19 -10.25
CA LEU A 40 -10.43 0.58 -8.87
C LEU A 40 -10.51 -0.62 -7.93
N ALA A 41 -11.17 -1.71 -8.34
CA ALA A 41 -11.23 -2.95 -7.59
C ALA A 41 -9.85 -3.60 -7.41
N LEU A 42 -9.01 -3.59 -8.46
CA LEU A 42 -7.65 -4.08 -8.35
C LEU A 42 -6.84 -3.24 -7.36
N LYS A 43 -6.92 -1.91 -7.44
CA LYS A 43 -6.24 -1.01 -6.51
C LYS A 43 -6.73 -1.20 -5.09
N SER A 44 -8.01 -1.47 -4.86
CA SER A 44 -8.56 -1.66 -3.51
C SER A 44 -8.05 -2.95 -2.87
N VAL A 45 -7.94 -4.04 -3.64
CA VAL A 45 -7.34 -5.31 -3.21
C VAL A 45 -5.86 -5.14 -2.93
N VAL A 46 -5.13 -4.45 -3.82
CA VAL A 46 -3.70 -4.18 -3.62
C VAL A 46 -3.48 -3.28 -2.39
N ALA A 47 -4.27 -2.23 -2.20
CA ALA A 47 -4.18 -1.38 -1.02
C ALA A 47 -4.45 -2.19 0.26
N SER A 48 -5.42 -3.12 0.24
CA SER A 48 -5.65 -4.04 1.35
C SER A 48 -4.43 -4.93 1.63
N ALA A 49 -3.82 -5.49 0.59
CA ALA A 49 -2.59 -6.27 0.73
C ALA A 49 -1.46 -5.46 1.37
N VAL A 50 -1.26 -4.21 0.93
CA VAL A 50 -0.29 -3.30 1.53
C VAL A 50 -0.60 -3.08 3.01
N THR A 51 -1.88 -2.93 3.42
CA THR A 51 -2.22 -2.82 4.86
C THR A 51 -1.79 -4.05 5.66
N GLN A 52 -1.88 -5.25 5.08
CA GLN A 52 -1.53 -6.48 5.78
C GLN A 52 -0.01 -6.67 5.85
N LEU A 53 0.71 -6.33 4.79
CA LEU A 53 2.17 -6.40 4.72
C LEU A 53 2.87 -5.33 5.56
N ALA A 54 2.31 -4.12 5.63
CA ALA A 54 2.88 -2.98 6.35
C ALA A 54 2.74 -3.08 7.89
N VAL A 55 2.15 -4.16 8.41
CA VAL A 55 2.19 -4.48 9.85
C VAL A 55 3.62 -4.83 10.31
N ASN A 56 4.48 -5.31 9.40
CA ASN A 56 5.89 -5.55 9.67
C ASN A 56 6.71 -4.27 9.39
N ASP A 57 7.50 -3.82 10.36
CA ASP A 57 8.31 -2.60 10.27
C ASP A 57 9.29 -2.60 9.08
N THR A 58 9.86 -3.76 8.75
CA THR A 58 10.78 -3.90 7.62
C THR A 58 10.06 -3.67 6.30
N ASN A 59 8.90 -4.32 6.10
CA ASN A 59 8.10 -4.15 4.89
C ASN A 59 7.57 -2.71 4.77
N SER A 60 7.14 -2.14 5.89
CA SER A 60 6.73 -0.74 6.00
C SER A 60 7.84 0.24 5.59
N ALA A 61 9.08 0.00 6.03
CA ALA A 61 10.24 0.77 5.60
C ALA A 61 10.48 0.66 4.09
N HIS A 62 10.39 -0.55 3.51
CA HIS A 62 10.51 -0.74 2.06
C HIS A 62 9.41 -0.01 1.27
N PHE A 63 8.14 -0.06 1.70
CA PHE A 63 7.10 0.72 1.06
C PHE A 63 7.36 2.23 1.13
N THR A 64 7.95 2.71 2.22
CA THR A 64 8.35 4.12 2.34
C THR A 64 9.44 4.49 1.36
N GLN A 65 10.47 3.64 1.23
CA GLN A 65 11.60 3.86 0.33
C GLN A 65 11.16 3.85 -1.15
N GLU A 66 10.23 2.99 -1.51
CA GLU A 66 9.76 2.79 -2.89
C GLU A 66 8.64 3.77 -3.30
N ASN A 67 8.53 4.95 -2.69
CA ASN A 67 7.50 5.98 -2.96
C ASN A 67 6.05 5.57 -2.65
N GLY A 68 5.84 4.55 -1.81
CA GLY A 68 4.50 4.09 -1.44
C GLY A 68 3.65 5.16 -0.74
N VAL A 69 4.27 6.04 0.05
CA VAL A 69 3.56 7.16 0.72
C VAL A 69 2.93 8.11 -0.31
N TYR A 70 3.68 8.48 -1.35
CA TYR A 70 3.17 9.36 -2.40
C TYR A 70 2.00 8.72 -3.15
N LEU A 71 2.17 7.46 -3.58
CA LEU A 71 1.16 6.72 -4.35
C LEU A 71 -0.13 6.51 -3.56
N LEU A 72 -0.03 6.07 -2.30
CA LEU A 72 -1.20 5.87 -1.45
C LEU A 72 -1.89 7.20 -1.12
N SER A 73 -1.13 8.28 -0.92
CA SER A 73 -1.70 9.61 -0.66
C SER A 73 -2.54 10.10 -1.83
N LYS A 74 -2.08 9.87 -3.08
CA LYS A 74 -2.85 10.19 -4.29
C LYS A 74 -4.19 9.44 -4.33
N LEU A 75 -4.25 8.21 -3.80
CA LEU A 75 -5.45 7.38 -3.78
C LEU A 75 -6.43 7.72 -2.65
N VAL A 76 -5.98 8.40 -1.59
CA VAL A 76 -6.85 8.88 -0.50
C VAL A 76 -7.62 10.13 -0.93
N LEU A 77 -7.08 10.91 -1.86
CA LEU A 77 -7.75 12.12 -2.33
C LEU A 77 -9.12 11.79 -2.98
N PRO A 78 -10.12 12.68 -2.86
CA PRO A 78 -11.42 12.49 -3.47
C PRO A 78 -11.31 12.27 -4.98
N ASN A 79 -11.71 11.08 -5.45
CA ASN A 79 -11.91 10.83 -6.87
C ASN A 79 -13.39 11.00 -7.20
N ARG A 80 -13.71 11.79 -8.23
CA ARG A 80 -15.09 12.05 -8.68
C ARG A 80 -15.58 11.02 -9.71
N GLU A 81 -14.74 10.07 -10.09
CA GLU A 81 -15.04 9.09 -11.14
C GLU A 81 -15.01 7.65 -10.63
N GLY A 82 -15.97 6.82 -11.10
CA GLY A 82 -16.09 5.39 -10.78
C GLY A 82 -17.17 5.06 -9.76
N ASP A 83 -17.34 3.78 -9.46
CA ASP A 83 -18.29 3.33 -8.42
C ASP A 83 -17.92 3.88 -7.03
N SER A 84 -18.89 4.53 -6.40
CA SER A 84 -18.74 5.18 -5.09
C SER A 84 -18.26 4.21 -4.00
N SER A 85 -18.78 2.97 -4.01
CA SER A 85 -18.41 1.96 -3.02
C SER A 85 -16.97 1.48 -3.18
N LEU A 86 -16.52 1.28 -4.41
CA LEU A 86 -15.13 0.93 -4.72
C LEU A 86 -14.17 2.08 -4.37
N VAL A 87 -14.53 3.33 -4.68
CA VAL A 87 -13.73 4.51 -4.32
C VAL A 87 -13.58 4.62 -2.81
N GLU A 88 -14.68 4.46 -2.05
CA GLU A 88 -14.63 4.50 -0.59
C GLU A 88 -13.75 3.38 -0.02
N THR A 89 -13.88 2.16 -0.55
CA THR A 89 -13.08 1.01 -0.11
C THR A 89 -11.59 1.21 -0.39
N LEU A 90 -11.27 1.71 -1.59
CA LEU A 90 -9.91 2.05 -1.99
C LEU A 90 -9.30 3.13 -1.08
N GLN A 91 -10.02 4.22 -0.85
CA GLN A 91 -9.57 5.31 0.02
C GLN A 91 -9.36 4.84 1.45
N ARG A 92 -10.30 4.05 1.98
CA ARG A 92 -10.21 3.47 3.33
C ARG A 92 -8.97 2.58 3.48
N ASN A 93 -8.73 1.67 2.54
CA ASN A 93 -7.57 0.79 2.58
C ASN A 93 -6.26 1.58 2.39
N SER A 94 -6.25 2.56 1.50
CA SER A 94 -5.08 3.42 1.25
C SER A 94 -4.72 4.26 2.48
N TRP A 95 -5.72 4.81 3.17
CA TRP A 95 -5.53 5.53 4.43
C TRP A 95 -4.97 4.64 5.53
N ARG A 96 -5.52 3.43 5.69
CA ARG A 96 -4.99 2.44 6.65
C ARG A 96 -3.53 2.09 6.35
N ALA A 97 -3.18 1.93 5.08
CA ALA A 97 -1.83 1.61 4.65
C ALA A 97 -0.87 2.76 4.96
N LEU A 98 -1.25 4.00 4.63
CA LEU A 98 -0.48 5.20 4.97
C LEU A 98 -0.21 5.30 6.46
N ARG A 99 -1.21 5.05 7.28
CA ARG A 99 -1.09 5.11 8.74
C ARG A 99 -0.02 4.12 9.23
N LEU A 100 -0.07 2.86 8.78
CA LEU A 100 0.92 1.85 9.15
C LEU A 100 2.32 2.18 8.63
N ILE A 101 2.42 2.66 7.40
CA ILE A 101 3.70 3.02 6.77
C ILE A 101 4.33 4.26 7.42
N SER A 102 3.52 5.19 7.90
CA SER A 102 4.01 6.44 8.51
C SER A 102 4.38 6.29 9.98
N TYR A 103 3.80 5.33 10.72
CA TYR A 103 4.08 5.14 12.14
C TYR A 103 5.47 4.57 12.43
N THR A 104 6.07 3.80 11.50
CA THR A 104 7.37 3.18 11.70
C THR A 104 8.53 4.19 11.80
N LYS A 105 8.33 5.42 11.30
CA LYS A 105 9.28 6.53 11.51
C LYS A 105 9.41 6.96 12.97
N CYS A 106 8.38 6.79 13.79
CA CYS A 106 8.46 7.16 15.21
C CYS A 106 9.24 6.13 16.05
N SER A 107 9.37 4.87 15.62
CA SER A 107 10.12 3.85 16.35
C SER A 107 11.60 3.75 15.90
N ALA A 108 11.93 4.25 14.71
CA ALA A 108 13.28 4.16 14.14
C ALA A 108 14.13 5.43 14.34
N SER A 109 13.80 6.28 15.31
CA SER A 109 14.61 7.45 15.66
C SER A 109 15.22 7.38 17.08
N PRO A 110 16.14 6.45 17.40
CA PRO A 110 17.28 6.82 18.21
C PRO A 110 18.35 7.41 17.27
N LEU A 111 18.95 8.54 17.64
CA LEU A 111 20.06 9.23 16.95
C LEU A 111 19.67 10.30 15.92
N LEU A 112 18.95 11.33 16.38
CA LEU A 112 19.32 12.71 16.05
C LEU A 112 20.01 13.31 17.29
N SER A 113 21.21 12.78 17.57
CA SER A 113 22.17 13.35 18.52
C SER A 113 23.53 13.41 17.82
N LEU A 114 23.69 14.43 16.97
CA LEU A 114 24.97 15.00 16.56
C LEU A 114 24.72 16.47 16.24
#